data_AF-A0AAU9XX52-F1
#
_entry.id   AF-A0AAU9XX52-F1
#
_cell.length_a   1.000
_cell.length_b   1.000
_cell.length_c   1.000
_cell.angle_alpha   90.00
_cell.angle_beta   90.00
_cell.angle_gamma   90.00
#
_symmetry.space_group_name_H-M   'P 1'
#
loop_
_entity.id
_entity.type
_entity.pdbx_description
1 polymer ?
#
loop_
_entity_poly.entity_id
_entity_poly.type
_entity_poly.pdbx_seq_one_letter_code
_entity_poly.pdbx_strand_id
1 'polypeptide(L)'
;MFRQLSESVNANKNRLEPYILNKLVNKLYRSGHVDLMPYKWLTIGLKQSRLPEFYTLFKIHKETPVGRPIVSGNSGPTERISSFVDSLL
;
A
#
# COMPACT_ATOMS: atom_id res chain seq x y z
N MET A 1 -14.59 -10.55 4.96
CA MET A 1 -15.32 -10.28 3.70
C MET A 1 -14.59 -9.28 2.78
N PHE A 2 -14.25 -8.07 3.24
CA PHE A 2 -13.49 -7.09 2.42
C PHE A 2 -12.06 -7.54 2.04
N ARG A 3 -11.38 -8.26 2.93
CA ARG A 3 -10.02 -8.79 2.70
C ARG A 3 -9.95 -9.83 1.57
N GLN A 4 -10.92 -10.75 1.48
CA GLN A 4 -10.98 -11.78 0.44
C GLN A 4 -11.28 -11.20 -0.96
N LEU A 5 -12.13 -10.18 -1.05
CA LEU A 5 -12.38 -9.47 -2.31
C LEU A 5 -11.16 -8.64 -2.75
N SER A 6 -10.49 -7.98 -1.79
CA SER A 6 -9.21 -7.29 -2.02
C SER A 6 -8.13 -8.24 -2.55
N GLU A 7 -7.93 -9.39 -1.91
CA GLU A 7 -6.92 -10.39 -2.30
C GLU A 7 -7.19 -10.99 -3.69
N SER A 8 -8.46 -11.26 -4.01
CA SER A 8 -8.88 -11.84 -5.30
C SER A 8 -8.74 -10.86 -6.47
N VAL A 9 -9.01 -9.56 -6.24
CA VAL A 9 -8.78 -8.49 -7.23
C VAL A 9 -7.28 -8.22 -7.41
N ASN A 10 -6.50 -8.35 -6.34
CA ASN A 10 -5.06 -8.09 -6.36
C ASN A 10 -4.29 -9.20 -7.12
N ALA A 11 -4.68 -10.47 -6.97
CA ALA A 11 -4.00 -11.61 -7.61
C ALA A 11 -3.91 -11.54 -9.15
N ASN A 12 -4.93 -10.97 -9.83
CA ASN A 12 -4.95 -10.83 -11.29
C ASN A 12 -4.18 -9.59 -11.82
N LYS A 13 -4.03 -8.54 -11.01
CA LYS A 13 -3.35 -7.29 -11.39
C LYS A 13 -1.81 -7.40 -11.32
N ASN A 14 -1.31 -8.38 -10.57
CA ASN A 14 0.10 -8.45 -10.14
C ASN A 14 1.09 -9.11 -11.12
N ARG A 15 0.65 -9.74 -12.23
CA ARG A 15 1.56 -10.49 -13.11
C ARG A 15 2.19 -9.68 -14.25
N LEU A 16 1.56 -8.61 -14.75
CA LEU A 16 2.02 -7.90 -15.96
C LEU A 16 2.29 -6.40 -15.74
N GLU A 17 1.58 -5.76 -14.81
CA GLU A 17 1.74 -4.34 -14.46
C GLU A 17 3.18 -3.94 -14.07
N PRO A 18 3.90 -4.69 -13.21
CA PRO A 18 5.24 -4.28 -12.78
C PRO A 18 6.22 -4.23 -13.94
N TYR A 19 6.07 -5.12 -14.94
CA TYR A 19 6.94 -5.17 -16.10
C TYR A 19 6.72 -3.98 -17.04
N ILE A 20 5.45 -3.68 -17.36
CA ILE A 20 5.09 -2.58 -18.26
C ILE A 20 5.46 -1.23 -17.63
N LEU A 21 5.19 -1.04 -16.34
CA LEU A 21 5.48 0.19 -15.62
C LEU A 21 6.98 0.44 -15.50
N ASN A 22 7.78 -0.58 -15.18
CA ASN A 22 9.25 -0.47 -15.19
C ASN A 22 9.77 -0.12 -16.59
N LYS A 23 9.21 -0.71 -17.65
CA LYS A 23 9.62 -0.41 -19.03
C LYS A 23 9.34 1.06 -19.38
N LEU A 24 8.19 1.59 -18.97
CA LEU A 24 7.80 2.98 -19.20
C LEU A 24 8.69 3.96 -18.42
N VAL A 25 8.88 3.73 -17.11
CA VAL A 25 9.72 4.57 -16.24
C VAL A 25 11.16 4.61 -16.74
N ASN A 26 11.71 3.46 -17.17
CA ASN A 26 13.04 3.40 -17.77
C ASN A 26 13.12 4.17 -19.09
N LYS A 27 12.08 4.13 -19.94
CA LYS A 27 12.05 4.91 -21.18
C LYS A 27 12.09 6.41 -20.88
N LEU A 28 11.28 6.87 -19.94
CA LEU A 28 11.19 8.29 -19.55
C LEU A 28 12.49 8.82 -18.94
N TYR A 29 13.16 8.01 -18.13
CA TYR A 29 14.47 8.37 -17.58
C TYR A 29 15.55 8.46 -18.68
N ARG A 30 15.60 7.47 -19.57
CA ARG A 30 16.58 7.47 -20.69
C ARG A 30 16.36 8.59 -21.69
N SER A 31 15.13 9.05 -21.87
CA SER A 31 14.80 10.18 -22.73
C SER A 31 15.00 11.54 -22.06
N GLY A 32 15.46 11.58 -20.80
CA GLY A 32 15.69 12.83 -20.06
C GLY A 32 14.40 13.57 -19.65
N HIS A 33 13.25 12.90 -19.65
CA HIS A 33 11.98 13.50 -19.20
C HIS A 33 11.80 13.44 -17.68
N VAL A 34 12.59 12.61 -17.00
CA VAL A 34 12.52 12.40 -15.57
C VAL A 34 13.92 12.40 -15.00
N ASP A 35 14.15 13.18 -13.95
CA ASP A 35 15.43 13.24 -13.25
C ASP A 35 15.71 11.97 -12.45
N LEU A 36 16.98 11.83 -12.01
CA LEU A 36 17.43 10.69 -11.21
C LEU A 36 16.62 10.50 -9.91
N MET A 37 16.21 11.58 -9.25
CA MET A 37 15.51 11.50 -7.97
C MET A 37 14.09 10.93 -8.12
N PRO A 38 13.21 11.45 -8.99
CA PRO A 38 11.92 10.83 -9.24
C PRO A 38 12.03 9.42 -9.85
N TYR A 39 13.02 9.16 -10.72
CA TYR A 39 13.28 7.80 -11.23
C TYR A 39 13.53 6.80 -10.11
N LYS A 40 14.37 7.15 -9.12
CA LYS A 40 14.62 6.32 -7.93
C LYS A 40 13.33 6.06 -7.16
N TRP A 41 12.50 7.08 -6.93
CA TRP A 41 11.26 6.90 -6.17
C TRP A 41 10.27 5.98 -6.89
N LEU A 42 10.14 6.18 -8.20
CA LEU A 42 9.31 5.38 -9.08
C LEU A 42 9.86 3.99 -9.39
N THR A 43 11.07 3.63 -8.95
CA THR A 43 11.63 2.28 -9.13
C THR A 43 11.76 1.55 -7.80
N ILE A 44 12.04 2.27 -6.71
CA ILE A 44 12.06 1.74 -5.34
C ILE A 44 10.65 1.37 -4.87
N GLY A 45 9.64 2.20 -5.17
CA GLY A 45 8.24 1.97 -4.78
C GLY A 45 7.53 0.85 -5.56
N LEU A 46 8.04 0.45 -6.72
CA LEU A 46 7.41 -0.56 -7.57
C LEU A 46 7.51 -1.98 -7.03
N LYS A 47 8.40 -2.23 -6.07
CA LYS A 47 8.53 -3.58 -5.53
C LYS A 47 7.28 -4.03 -4.79
N GLN A 48 6.58 -3.15 -4.07
CA GLN A 48 5.34 -3.49 -3.34
C GLN A 48 4.49 -2.25 -3.04
N SER A 49 4.05 -1.48 -4.04
CA SER A 49 3.01 -0.46 -3.78
C SER A 49 1.70 -1.17 -3.41
N ARG A 50 1.41 -1.26 -2.12
CA ARG A 50 0.18 -1.88 -1.60
C ARG A 50 -0.91 -0.82 -1.48
N LEU A 51 -2.16 -1.23 -1.70
CA LEU A 51 -3.31 -0.37 -1.44
C LEU A 51 -3.29 0.04 0.03
N PRO A 52 -3.59 1.32 0.35
CA PRO A 52 -3.71 1.75 1.74
C PRO A 52 -4.82 0.94 2.42
N GLU A 53 -4.51 0.37 3.59
CA GLU A 53 -5.50 -0.30 4.42
C GLU A 53 -6.14 0.72 5.38
N PHE A 54 -7.47 0.65 5.48
CA PHE A 54 -8.25 1.45 6.40
C PHE A 54 -8.49 0.65 7.67
N TYR A 55 -8.21 1.27 8.82
CA TYR A 55 -8.46 0.68 10.13
C TYR A 55 -9.29 1.62 10.99
N THR A 56 -9.92 1.05 12.00
CA THR A 56 -10.70 1.80 12.99
C THR A 56 -9.96 1.80 14.32
N LEU A 57 -9.40 2.94 14.71
CA LEU A 57 -8.79 3.11 16.03
C LEU A 57 -9.87 3.52 17.04
N PHE A 58 -10.08 2.70 18.05
CA PHE A 58 -10.97 3.04 19.16
C PHE A 58 -10.33 4.09 20.07
N LYS A 59 -11.12 5.11 20.44
CA LYS A 59 -10.71 6.05 21.47
C LYS A 59 -10.97 5.45 22.85
N ILE A 60 -9.98 4.76 23.41
CA ILE A 60 -10.06 4.06 24.70
C ILE A 60 -10.35 4.96 25.91
N HIS A 61 -10.17 6.28 25.76
CA HIS A 61 -10.47 7.27 26.80
C HIS A 61 -11.92 7.77 26.77
N LYS A 62 -12.79 7.22 25.90
CA LYS A 62 -14.20 7.60 25.81
C LYS A 62 -15.07 6.48 26.38
N GLU A 63 -16.07 6.85 27.17
CA GLU A 63 -17.03 5.89 27.78
C GLU A 63 -17.72 5.02 26.71
N THR A 64 -18.11 5.63 25.60
CA THR A 64 -18.51 4.93 24.38
C THR A 64 -17.38 5.04 23.35
N PRO A 65 -16.61 3.96 23.11
CA PRO A 65 -15.47 4.02 22.20
C PRO A 65 -15.96 4.23 20.76
N VAL A 66 -15.90 5.47 20.28
CA VAL A 66 -16.11 5.77 18.87
C VAL A 66 -14.87 5.38 18.08
N GLY A 67 -15.09 4.66 16.98
CA GLY A 67 -14.05 4.30 16.04
C GLY A 67 -13.62 5.50 15.21
N ARG A 68 -12.30 5.76 15.12
CA ARG A 68 -11.73 6.73 14.17
C ARG A 68 -11.14 5.98 12.97
N PRO A 69 -11.61 6.23 11.74
CA PRO A 69 -10.96 5.69 10.56
C PRO A 69 -9.58 6.31 10.41
N ILE A 70 -8.58 5.47 10.16
CA ILE A 70 -7.20 5.84 9.87
C ILE A 70 -6.70 5.06 8.67
N VAL A 71 -5.74 5.66 7.98
CA VAL A 71 -5.01 5.03 6.87
C VAL A 71 -3.59 4.75 7.33
N SER A 72 -3.11 3.51 7.17
CA SER A 72 -1.68 3.24 7.41
C SER A 72 -0.85 3.41 6.15
N GLY A 73 0.38 3.90 6.34
CA GLY A 73 1.42 3.75 5.33
C GLY A 73 1.90 2.31 5.23
N ASN A 74 2.36 1.94 4.03
CA ASN A 74 2.94 0.63 3.74
C ASN A 74 4.17 0.35 4.64
N SER A 75 4.18 -0.83 5.26
CA SER A 75 5.18 -1.29 6.24
C SER A 75 5.31 -0.42 7.49
N GLY A 76 4.36 0.50 7.72
CA GLY A 76 4.35 1.38 8.88
C GLY A 76 4.00 0.64 10.18
N PRO A 77 4.31 1.23 11.36
CA PRO A 77 3.98 0.64 12.65
C PRO A 77 2.48 0.30 12.79
N THR A 78 1.62 1.18 12.28
CA THR A 78 0.16 1.01 12.32
C THR A 78 -0.31 -0.22 11.53
N GLU A 79 0.23 -0.45 10.32
CA GLU A 79 -0.10 -1.64 9.52
C GLU A 79 0.33 -2.91 10.26
N ARG A 80 1.53 -2.91 10.83
CA ARG A 80 2.08 -4.08 11.54
C ARG A 80 1.27 -4.44 12.78
N ILE A 81 0.90 -3.43 13.59
CA ILE A 81 0.07 -3.64 14.77
C ILE A 81 -1.31 -4.13 14.37
N SER A 82 -1.91 -3.55 13.32
CA SER A 82 -3.22 -3.99 12.86
C SER A 82 -3.19 -5.41 12.31
N SER A 83 -2.18 -5.77 11.51
CA SER A 83 -1.98 -7.13 11.01
C SER A 83 -1.81 -8.14 12.14
N PHE A 84 -1.10 -7.75 13.22
CA PHE A 84 -1.00 -8.57 14.43
C PHE A 84 -2.36 -8.75 15.11
N VAL A 85 -3.12 -7.67 15.32
CA VAL A 85 -4.46 -7.75 15.94
C VAL A 85 -5.41 -8.61 15.10
N ASP A 86 -5.41 -8.43 13.78
CA ASP A 86 -6.19 -9.24 12.85
C ASP A 86 -5.82 -10.73 12.92
N SER A 87 -4.55 -11.07 13.20
CA SER A 87 -4.11 -12.47 13.32
C SER A 87 -4.58 -13.16 14.60
N LEU A 88 -5.08 -12.40 15.58
CA LEU A 88 -5.62 -12.90 16.85
C LEU A 88 -7.14 -13.13 16.80
N LEU A 89 -7.81 -12.67 15.73
CA LEU A 89 -9.26 -12.75 15.51
C LEU A 89 -9.59 -13.86 14.51
#